data_AF-A0A9N8ZV44-F1
#
_entry.id   AF-A0A9N8ZV44-F1
#
_cell.length_a   1.000
_cell.length_b   1.000
_cell.length_c   1.000
_cell.angle_alpha   90.00
_cell.angle_beta   90.00
_cell.angle_gamma   90.00
#
_symmetry.space_group_name_H-M   'P 1'
#
loop_
_entity.id
_entity.type
_entity.pdbx_description
1 polymer ?
#
loop_
_entity_poly.entity_id
_entity_poly.type
_entity_poly.pdbx_seq_one_letter_code
_entity_poly.pdbx_strand_id
1 'polypeptide(L)'
;MEKVEMFFSTLSWFTYATVPPVCAFFGWLAFPFAFFTSILAIVFGTVQLWKAISNLTNPLSNEMSEYSNFASTNEALKTIFSQASDEEIAKYEKQLDTVKIFDPVLIITPNQTWINQHGLPAYNAVMDAFATNGLQNRRRDRNSRSIFHFTENEELYTVRRNVRNLIPNAFFVPTSLQSQLSNAQLHPVGTAWILLKVAALKSDFGEDENFFHVI
;
A
#
# COMPACT_ATOMS: atom_id res chain seq x y z
N MET A 1 16.57 -19.04 5.78
CA MET A 1 17.55 -19.29 6.85
C MET A 1 17.96 -20.76 6.87
N GLU A 2 16.99 -21.69 6.87
CA GLU A 2 17.19 -23.16 6.86
C GLU A 2 18.10 -23.70 5.72
N LYS A 3 17.98 -23.19 4.48
CA LYS A 3 18.84 -23.62 3.36
C LYS A 3 20.31 -23.16 3.48
N VAL A 4 20.56 -22.07 4.18
CA VAL A 4 21.91 -21.53 4.39
C VAL A 4 22.63 -22.35 5.45
N GLU A 5 21.93 -22.71 6.53
CA GLU A 5 22.45 -23.60 7.57
C GLU A 5 22.77 -25.00 7.03
N MET A 6 21.91 -25.52 6.15
CA MET A 6 22.13 -26.82 5.50
C MET A 6 23.39 -26.80 4.62
N PHE A 7 23.70 -25.68 3.95
CA PHE A 7 24.91 -25.51 3.14
C PHE A 7 26.19 -25.46 4.00
N PHE A 8 26.18 -24.71 5.10
CA PHE A 8 27.34 -24.67 6.01
C PHE A 8 27.58 -26.02 6.69
N SER A 9 26.52 -26.75 7.04
CA SER A 9 26.63 -28.09 7.63
C SER A 9 27.14 -29.15 6.64
N THR A 10 26.78 -29.06 5.36
CA THR A 10 27.30 -29.98 4.33
C THR A 10 28.75 -29.66 3.98
N LEU A 11 29.12 -28.38 3.94
CA LEU A 11 30.49 -27.95 3.66
C LEU A 11 31.46 -28.36 4.77
N SER A 12 31.07 -28.22 6.04
CA SER A 12 31.89 -28.60 7.20
C SER A 12 32.08 -30.12 7.29
N TRP A 13 31.03 -30.91 7.03
CA TRP A 13 31.13 -32.37 6.98
C TRP A 13 32.04 -32.83 5.84
N PHE A 14 31.95 -32.19 4.67
CA PHE A 14 32.77 -32.58 3.50
C PHE A 14 34.26 -32.28 3.73
N THR A 15 34.60 -31.14 4.33
CA THR A 15 36.00 -30.82 4.69
C THR A 15 36.52 -31.80 5.74
N TYR A 16 35.71 -32.14 6.75
CA TYR A 16 36.13 -33.07 7.81
C TYR A 16 36.27 -34.52 7.34
N ALA A 17 35.46 -34.96 6.37
CA ALA A 17 35.52 -36.33 5.86
C ALA A 17 36.66 -36.56 4.84
N THR A 18 37.04 -35.52 4.09
CA THR A 18 37.98 -35.66 2.95
C THR A 18 39.40 -35.21 3.26
N VAL A 19 39.58 -34.21 4.14
CA VAL A 19 40.91 -33.66 4.42
C VAL A 19 41.79 -34.61 5.26
N PRO A 20 41.31 -35.25 6.34
CA PRO A 20 42.15 -36.12 7.17
C PRO A 20 42.71 -37.36 6.42
N PRO A 21 41.94 -38.09 5.59
CA PRO A 21 42.47 -39.21 4.83
C PRO A 21 43.51 -38.80 3.79
N VAL A 22 43.29 -37.69 3.09
CA VAL A 22 44.19 -37.23 2.01
C VAL A 22 45.52 -36.73 2.59
N CYS A 23 45.48 -36.05 3.74
CA CYS A 23 46.69 -35.65 4.48
C CYS A 23 47.48 -36.86 5.00
N ALA A 24 46.83 -37.98 5.33
CA ALA A 24 47.48 -39.20 5.79
C ALA A 24 48.23 -39.96 4.68
N PHE A 25 47.77 -39.90 3.43
CA PHE A 25 48.39 -40.60 2.30
C PHE A 25 49.46 -39.78 1.54
N PHE A 26 49.31 -38.45 1.47
CA PHE A 26 50.19 -37.60 0.63
C PHE A 26 51.04 -36.60 1.42
N GLY A 27 50.90 -36.50 2.75
CA GLY A 27 51.66 -35.54 3.56
C GLY A 27 51.46 -34.08 3.11
N TRP A 28 52.51 -33.26 3.18
CA TRP A 28 52.47 -31.83 2.79
C TRP A 28 52.08 -31.55 1.34
N LEU A 29 52.10 -32.55 0.45
CA LEU A 29 51.65 -32.41 -0.94
C LEU A 29 50.12 -32.29 -1.08
N ALA A 30 49.34 -32.60 -0.05
CA ALA A 30 47.88 -32.48 -0.03
C ALA A 30 47.37 -31.03 0.11
N PHE A 31 48.21 -30.13 0.63
CA PHE A 31 47.84 -28.74 0.90
C PHE A 31 47.33 -27.95 -0.33
N PRO A 32 47.99 -27.99 -1.50
CA PRO A 32 47.48 -27.32 -2.68
C PRO A 32 46.13 -27.90 -3.13
N PHE A 33 45.92 -29.21 -3.05
CA PHE A 33 44.65 -29.84 -3.47
C PHE A 33 43.48 -29.48 -2.52
N ALA A 34 43.73 -29.42 -1.21
CA ALA A 34 42.73 -28.93 -0.25
C ALA A 34 42.38 -27.45 -0.49
N PHE A 35 43.37 -26.64 -0.87
CA PHE A 35 43.14 -25.24 -1.22
C PHE A 35 42.30 -25.09 -2.50
N PHE A 36 42.60 -25.85 -3.56
CA PHE A 36 41.82 -25.83 -4.81
C PHE A 36 40.38 -26.31 -4.64
N THR A 37 40.17 -27.37 -3.86
CA THR A 37 38.81 -27.88 -3.57
C THR A 37 37.99 -26.91 -2.73
N SER A 38 38.61 -26.23 -1.77
CA SER A 38 37.97 -25.15 -1.00
C SER A 38 37.57 -23.97 -1.89
N ILE A 39 38.45 -23.52 -2.79
CA ILE A 39 38.14 -22.46 -3.76
C ILE A 39 36.96 -22.88 -4.66
N LEU A 40 36.98 -24.10 -5.19
CA LEU A 40 35.89 -24.60 -6.04
C LEU A 40 34.55 -24.66 -5.29
N ALA A 41 34.56 -25.07 -4.03
CA ALA A 41 33.36 -25.09 -3.19
C ALA A 41 32.82 -23.68 -2.91
N ILE A 42 33.69 -22.71 -2.65
CA ILE A 42 33.31 -21.30 -2.47
C ILE A 42 32.70 -20.74 -3.76
N VAL A 43 33.35 -20.97 -4.92
CA VAL A 43 32.85 -20.50 -6.22
C VAL A 43 31.51 -21.15 -6.56
N PHE A 44 31.35 -22.45 -6.32
CA PHE A 44 30.07 -23.12 -6.56
C PHE A 44 28.97 -22.61 -5.61
N GLY A 45 29.31 -22.37 -4.35
CA GLY A 45 28.41 -21.77 -3.36
C GLY A 45 27.94 -20.38 -3.75
N THR A 46 28.85 -19.51 -4.21
CA THR A 46 28.50 -18.15 -4.64
C THR A 46 27.66 -18.15 -5.92
N VAL A 47 27.92 -19.05 -6.87
CA VAL A 47 27.10 -19.20 -8.09
C VAL A 47 25.69 -19.68 -7.75
N GLN A 48 25.55 -20.67 -6.86
CA GLN A 48 24.23 -21.16 -6.43
C GLN A 48 23.46 -20.09 -5.65
N LEU A 49 24.14 -19.34 -4.79
CA LEU A 49 23.55 -18.22 -4.08
C LEU A 49 23.10 -17.11 -5.04
N TRP A 50 23.94 -16.75 -6.01
CA TRP A 50 23.60 -15.75 -7.02
C TRP A 50 22.41 -16.20 -7.87
N LYS A 51 22.36 -17.47 -8.28
CA LYS A 51 21.23 -18.05 -9.04
C LYS A 51 19.94 -18.08 -8.22
N ALA A 52 20.02 -18.34 -6.91
CA ALA A 52 18.87 -18.29 -6.03
C ALA A 52 18.36 -16.87 -5.83
N ILE A 53 19.27 -15.89 -5.67
CA ILE A 53 18.92 -14.47 -5.57
C ILE A 53 18.30 -13.98 -6.89
N SER A 54 18.92 -14.27 -8.03
CA SER A 54 18.41 -13.83 -9.33
C SER A 54 17.03 -14.40 -9.66
N ASN A 55 16.79 -15.67 -9.33
CA ASN A 55 15.46 -16.29 -9.47
C ASN A 55 14.40 -15.68 -8.53
N LEU A 56 14.80 -15.13 -7.38
CA LEU A 56 13.90 -14.43 -6.47
C LEU A 56 13.63 -12.99 -6.94
N THR A 57 14.63 -12.32 -7.50
CA THR A 57 14.53 -10.91 -7.92
C THR A 57 13.89 -10.74 -9.29
N ASN A 58 14.06 -11.67 -10.23
CA ASN A 58 13.50 -11.55 -11.59
C ASN A 58 11.96 -11.44 -11.64
N PRO A 59 11.20 -12.24 -10.87
CA PRO A 59 9.74 -12.10 -10.82
C PRO A 59 9.33 -10.74 -10.23
N LEU A 60 10.01 -10.33 -9.16
CA LEU A 60 9.73 -9.08 -8.44
C LEU A 60 10.11 -7.85 -9.27
N SER A 61 11.19 -7.92 -10.05
CA SER A 61 11.59 -6.85 -10.97
C SER A 61 10.64 -6.74 -12.17
N ASN A 62 10.15 -7.88 -12.69
CA ASN A 62 9.17 -7.87 -13.77
C ASN A 62 7.84 -7.27 -13.30
N GLU A 63 7.35 -7.66 -12.13
CA GLU A 63 6.16 -7.09 -11.49
C GLU A 63 6.35 -5.58 -11.24
N MET A 64 7.50 -5.18 -10.70
CA MET A 64 7.82 -3.76 -10.46
C MET A 64 7.97 -2.95 -11.77
N SER A 65 8.35 -3.59 -12.88
CA SER A 65 8.44 -2.94 -14.20
C SER A 65 7.07 -2.65 -14.82
N GLU A 66 6.10 -3.56 -14.62
CA GLU A 66 4.73 -3.41 -15.11
C GLU A 66 4.02 -2.23 -14.43
N TYR A 67 4.32 -1.98 -13.15
CA TYR A 67 3.75 -0.87 -12.38
C TYR A 67 4.66 0.36 -12.28
N SER A 68 5.66 0.48 -13.16
CA SER A 68 6.63 1.59 -13.13
C SER A 68 5.98 2.96 -13.31
N ASN A 69 4.91 3.04 -14.10
CA ASN A 69 4.18 4.28 -14.38
C ASN A 69 3.26 4.73 -13.25
N PHE A 70 2.96 3.87 -12.27
CA PHE A 70 2.13 4.24 -11.13
C PHE A 70 2.95 4.98 -10.08
N ALA A 71 2.31 5.95 -9.44
CA ALA A 71 2.89 6.66 -8.32
C ALA A 71 3.13 5.71 -7.15
N SER A 72 4.11 6.04 -6.30
CA SER A 72 4.16 5.42 -4.99
C SER A 72 2.97 5.84 -4.13
N THR A 73 2.57 5.01 -3.17
CA THR A 73 1.50 5.36 -2.22
C THR A 73 1.81 6.65 -1.46
N ASN A 74 3.09 6.88 -1.11
CA ASN A 74 3.54 8.10 -0.47
C ASN A 74 3.36 9.33 -1.36
N GLU A 75 3.77 9.26 -2.63
CA GLU A 75 3.58 10.34 -3.60
C GLU A 75 2.09 10.65 -3.80
N ALA A 76 1.25 9.63 -3.95
CA ALA A 76 -0.20 9.80 -4.07
C ALA A 76 -0.79 10.55 -2.87
N LEU A 77 -0.41 10.15 -1.65
CA LEU A 77 -0.85 10.82 -0.42
C LEU A 77 -0.37 12.27 -0.34
N LYS A 78 0.86 12.57 -0.79
CA LYS A 78 1.38 13.95 -0.85
C LYS A 78 0.64 14.81 -1.88
N THR A 79 0.19 14.21 -2.99
CA THR A 79 -0.66 14.91 -3.95
C THR A 79 -2.04 15.22 -3.36
N ILE A 80 -2.68 14.22 -2.74
CA ILE A 80 -4.03 14.37 -2.17
C ILE A 80 -4.02 15.31 -0.96
N PHE A 81 -3.08 15.13 -0.03
CA PHE A 81 -2.92 15.94 1.16
C PHE A 81 -1.73 16.89 1.03
N SER A 82 -1.78 17.78 0.04
CA SER A 82 -0.68 18.73 -0.27
C SER A 82 -0.25 19.64 0.89
N GLN A 83 -1.08 19.78 1.93
CA GLN A 83 -0.80 20.60 3.12
C GLN A 83 -0.45 19.78 4.37
N ALA A 84 -0.48 18.45 4.30
CA ALA A 84 -0.16 17.59 5.44
C ALA A 84 1.36 17.50 5.65
N SER A 85 1.76 17.32 6.91
CA SER A 85 3.15 17.07 7.27
C SER A 85 3.60 15.67 6.88
N ASP A 86 4.91 15.44 6.71
CA ASP A 86 5.45 14.10 6.43
C ASP A 86 5.08 13.08 7.51
N GLU A 87 4.91 13.51 8.77
CA GLU A 87 4.47 12.68 9.89
C GLU A 87 3.02 12.19 9.71
N GLU A 88 2.13 13.08 9.26
CA GLU A 88 0.74 12.74 8.93
C GLU A 88 0.67 11.81 7.72
N ILE A 89 1.46 12.08 6.68
CA ILE A 89 1.58 11.22 5.50
C ILE A 89 2.03 9.81 5.91
N ALA A 90 3.04 9.68 6.77
CA ALA A 90 3.52 8.38 7.25
C ALA A 90 2.43 7.61 8.04
N LYS A 91 1.60 8.33 8.82
CA LYS A 91 0.46 7.74 9.53
C LYS A 91 -0.60 7.23 8.54
N TYR A 92 -0.90 7.99 7.49
CA TYR A 92 -1.83 7.59 6.45
C TYR A 92 -1.31 6.40 5.64
N GLU A 93 -0.03 6.40 5.28
CA GLU A 93 0.62 5.28 4.59
C GLU A 93 0.51 3.98 5.40
N LYS A 94 0.82 4.04 6.70
CA LYS A 94 0.66 2.90 7.62
C LYS A 94 -0.78 2.41 7.72
N GLN A 95 -1.77 3.29 7.60
CA GLN A 95 -3.17 2.90 7.53
C GLN A 95 -3.46 2.10 6.25
N LEU A 96 -2.90 2.52 5.11
CA LEU A 96 -3.05 1.88 3.81
C LEU A 96 -2.27 0.58 3.64
N ASP A 97 -1.25 0.30 4.46
CA ASP A 97 -0.53 -0.98 4.44
C ASP A 97 -1.45 -2.20 4.61
N THR A 98 -2.53 -2.01 5.35
CA THR A 98 -3.50 -3.07 5.66
C THR A 98 -4.60 -3.23 4.62
N VAL A 99 -4.66 -2.33 3.64
CA VAL A 99 -5.60 -2.39 2.52
C VAL A 99 -5.07 -3.39 1.50
N LYS A 100 -5.97 -4.26 1.00
CA LYS A 100 -5.60 -5.23 -0.04
C LYS A 100 -5.44 -4.54 -1.38
N ILE A 101 -4.70 -5.18 -2.28
CA ILE A 101 -4.58 -4.72 -3.66
C ILE A 101 -5.98 -4.72 -4.29
N PHE A 102 -6.30 -3.65 -5.02
CA PHE A 102 -7.60 -3.37 -5.66
C PHE A 102 -8.81 -3.10 -4.74
N ASP A 103 -8.65 -3.14 -3.41
CA ASP A 103 -9.70 -2.64 -2.51
C ASP A 103 -9.79 -1.11 -2.63
N PRO A 104 -10.97 -0.53 -2.92
CA PRO A 104 -11.09 0.92 -3.07
C PRO A 104 -10.96 1.64 -1.74
N VAL A 105 -10.14 2.70 -1.76
CA VAL A 105 -9.98 3.62 -0.65
C VAL A 105 -10.56 4.97 -1.05
N LEU A 106 -11.57 5.41 -0.31
CA LEU A 106 -12.07 6.77 -0.40
C LEU A 106 -11.21 7.65 0.51
N ILE A 107 -10.66 8.72 -0.04
CA ILE A 107 -9.96 9.75 0.72
C ILE A 107 -10.73 11.06 0.56
N ILE A 108 -11.14 11.68 1.68
CA ILE A 108 -11.87 12.94 1.67
C ILE A 108 -10.95 14.03 2.22
N THR A 109 -10.65 15.04 1.40
CA THR A 109 -9.99 16.26 1.87
C THR A 109 -11.06 17.28 2.30
N PRO A 110 -10.88 17.95 3.46
CA PRO A 110 -11.91 18.83 4.01
C PRO A 110 -12.10 20.10 3.18
N ASN A 111 -13.36 20.51 2.99
CA ASN A 111 -13.68 21.84 2.46
C ASN A 111 -13.86 22.84 3.61
N GLN A 112 -12.89 23.73 3.79
CA GLN A 112 -12.92 24.70 4.89
C GLN A 112 -14.13 25.65 4.81
N THR A 113 -14.60 26.01 3.62
CA THR A 113 -15.78 26.85 3.45
C THR A 113 -17.03 26.17 4.00
N TRP A 114 -17.20 24.87 3.73
CA TRP A 114 -18.29 24.07 4.26
C TRP A 114 -18.20 23.94 5.79
N ILE A 115 -16.99 23.68 6.31
CA ILE A 115 -16.75 23.60 7.76
C ILE A 115 -17.06 24.94 8.45
N ASN A 116 -16.70 26.07 7.84
CA ASN A 116 -17.01 27.39 8.39
C ASN A 116 -18.52 27.66 8.42
N GLN A 117 -19.29 27.10 7.50
CA GLN A 117 -20.75 27.26 7.42
C GLN A 117 -21.51 26.34 8.38
N HIS A 118 -21.07 25.08 8.53
CA HIS A 118 -21.81 24.05 9.28
C HIS A 118 -21.17 23.65 10.61
N GLY A 119 -19.90 24.01 10.82
CA GLY A 119 -19.11 23.69 12.00
C GLY A 119 -18.40 22.33 11.93
N LEU A 120 -17.30 22.23 12.67
CA LEU A 120 -16.52 20.99 12.81
C LEU A 120 -17.33 19.79 13.34
N PRO A 121 -18.29 19.95 14.29
CA PRO A 121 -19.12 18.83 14.72
C PRO A 121 -19.96 18.23 13.59
N ALA A 122 -20.50 19.07 12.69
CA ALA A 122 -21.26 18.60 11.53
C ALA A 122 -20.36 17.87 10.54
N TYR A 123 -19.14 18.38 10.30
CA TYR A 123 -18.14 17.71 9.46
C TYR A 123 -17.80 16.31 10.00
N ASN A 124 -17.51 16.22 11.30
CA ASN A 124 -17.22 14.94 11.95
C ASN A 124 -18.39 13.96 11.84
N ALA A 125 -19.64 14.43 11.95
CA ALA A 125 -20.81 13.59 11.77
C ALA A 125 -20.91 13.01 10.35
N VAL A 126 -20.56 13.79 9.33
CA VAL A 126 -20.50 13.30 7.93
C VAL A 126 -19.42 12.24 7.77
N MET A 127 -18.21 12.50 8.28
CA MET A 127 -17.11 11.53 8.21
C MET A 127 -17.44 10.25 8.99
N ASP A 128 -18.06 10.37 10.16
CA ASP A 128 -18.49 9.22 10.96
C ASP A 128 -19.61 8.43 10.25
N ALA A 129 -20.47 9.10 9.47
CA ALA A 129 -21.46 8.44 8.62
C ALA A 129 -20.80 7.64 7.47
N PHE A 130 -19.81 8.19 6.77
CA PHE A 130 -19.02 7.44 5.78
C PHE A 130 -18.31 6.23 6.39
N ALA A 131 -17.88 6.34 7.65
CA ALA A 131 -17.17 5.27 8.31
C ALA A 131 -18.09 4.13 8.79
N THR A 132 -19.41 4.35 8.95
CA THR A 132 -20.29 3.42 9.69
C THR A 132 -21.62 3.09 9.01
N ASN A 133 -22.15 3.94 8.14
CA ASN A 133 -23.53 3.81 7.67
C ASN A 133 -23.71 2.62 6.71
N GLY A 134 -24.61 1.69 7.06
CA GLY A 134 -24.89 0.51 6.23
C GLY A 134 -23.79 -0.56 6.29
N LEU A 135 -22.82 -0.43 7.20
CA LEU A 135 -21.66 -1.31 7.30
C LEU A 135 -21.80 -2.28 8.48
N GLN A 136 -21.39 -3.54 8.28
CA GLN A 136 -21.47 -4.56 9.34
C GLN A 136 -20.35 -4.36 10.38
N ASN A 137 -20.72 -3.78 11.53
CA ASN A 137 -20.00 -3.75 12.82
C ASN A 137 -18.56 -3.22 12.88
N ARG A 138 -17.96 -2.76 11.78
CA ARG A 138 -16.60 -2.21 11.77
C ARG A 138 -16.51 -0.90 11.00
N ARG A 139 -16.06 0.13 11.72
CA ARG A 139 -15.74 1.44 11.18
C ARG A 139 -14.63 1.34 10.12
N ARG A 140 -14.78 2.00 8.97
CA ARG A 140 -13.91 1.82 7.79
C ARG A 140 -12.65 2.67 7.73
N ASP A 141 -12.44 3.57 8.69
CA ASP A 141 -11.45 4.64 8.56
C ASP A 141 -10.37 4.66 9.63
N ARG A 142 -10.38 3.66 10.52
CA ARG A 142 -9.45 3.56 11.68
C ARG A 142 -9.36 4.83 12.52
N ASN A 143 -10.46 5.56 12.68
CA ASN A 143 -10.50 6.81 13.45
C ASN A 143 -9.77 8.00 12.79
N SER A 144 -9.44 7.91 11.50
CA SER A 144 -8.79 9.01 10.76
C SER A 144 -9.74 10.14 10.38
N ARG A 145 -11.02 9.82 10.11
CA ARG A 145 -12.04 10.71 9.51
C ARG A 145 -11.66 11.30 8.14
N SER A 146 -10.67 10.72 7.47
CA SER A 146 -10.19 11.21 6.17
C SER A 146 -10.00 10.09 5.16
N ILE A 147 -9.69 8.87 5.62
CA ILE A 147 -9.34 7.73 4.75
C ILE A 147 -10.25 6.57 5.10
N PHE A 148 -11.08 6.11 4.17
CA PHE A 148 -12.10 5.10 4.36
C PHE A 148 -11.86 3.92 3.41
N HIS A 149 -11.81 2.71 3.96
CA HIS A 149 -11.50 1.51 3.19
C HIS A 149 -12.76 0.73 2.89
N PHE A 150 -12.92 0.23 1.67
CA PHE A 150 -14.07 -0.59 1.28
C PHE A 150 -13.58 -1.86 0.60
N THR A 151 -14.37 -2.92 0.67
CA THR A 151 -14.00 -4.20 0.02
C THR A 151 -14.29 -4.19 -1.48
N GLU A 152 -15.19 -3.31 -1.93
CA GLU A 152 -15.60 -3.21 -3.32
C GLU A 152 -16.23 -1.84 -3.60
N ASN A 153 -16.25 -1.44 -4.89
CA ASN A 153 -16.82 -0.17 -5.30
C ASN A 153 -18.33 -0.09 -5.00
N GLU A 154 -19.05 -1.22 -5.07
CA GLU A 154 -20.48 -1.27 -4.74
C GLU A 154 -20.75 -0.89 -3.28
N GLU A 155 -19.93 -1.36 -2.34
CA GLU A 155 -20.02 -0.99 -0.92
C GLU A 155 -19.78 0.52 -0.76
N LEU A 156 -18.70 1.05 -1.35
CA LEU A 156 -18.35 2.48 -1.32
C LEU A 156 -19.49 3.37 -1.84
N TYR A 157 -20.03 3.08 -3.02
CA TYR A 157 -21.10 3.90 -3.61
C TYR A 157 -22.46 3.67 -2.94
N THR A 158 -22.68 2.52 -2.31
CA THR A 158 -23.84 2.30 -1.43
C THR A 158 -23.76 3.19 -0.20
N VAL A 159 -22.59 3.25 0.45
CA VAL A 159 -22.35 4.17 1.58
C VAL A 159 -22.53 5.62 1.14
N ARG A 160 -21.96 6.05 0.00
CA ARG A 160 -22.19 7.39 -0.57
C ARG A 160 -23.68 7.71 -0.67
N ARG A 161 -24.48 6.81 -1.25
CA ARG A 161 -25.93 6.99 -1.41
C ARG A 161 -26.64 7.11 -0.06
N ASN A 162 -26.28 6.26 0.91
CA ASN A 162 -26.89 6.30 2.23
C ASN A 162 -26.53 7.60 2.98
N VAL A 163 -25.28 8.04 2.91
CA VAL A 163 -24.84 9.30 3.52
C VAL A 163 -25.53 10.49 2.84
N ARG A 164 -25.70 10.48 1.51
CA ARG A 164 -26.48 11.50 0.79
C ARG A 164 -27.91 11.61 1.30
N ASN A 165 -28.57 10.47 1.53
CA ASN A 165 -29.94 10.44 2.03
C ASN A 165 -30.02 10.88 3.50
N LEU A 166 -29.00 10.58 4.30
CA LEU A 166 -28.95 10.93 5.72
C LEU A 166 -28.57 12.40 5.96
N ILE A 167 -27.60 12.92 5.20
CA ILE A 167 -27.01 14.25 5.38
C ILE A 167 -26.91 14.94 4.00
N PRO A 168 -28.04 15.37 3.42
CA PRO A 168 -28.07 15.93 2.07
C PRO A 168 -27.20 17.19 1.94
N ASN A 169 -27.06 17.98 3.01
CA ASN A 169 -26.26 19.21 3.01
C ASN A 169 -24.74 18.97 2.86
N ALA A 170 -24.26 17.73 2.99
CA ALA A 170 -22.87 17.38 2.70
C ALA A 170 -22.57 17.30 1.19
N PHE A 171 -23.63 17.21 0.37
CA PHE A 171 -23.59 17.09 -1.08
C PHE A 171 -24.03 18.42 -1.70
N PHE A 172 -23.50 18.73 -2.87
CA PHE A 172 -23.76 20.00 -3.54
C PHE A 172 -24.45 19.81 -4.88
N VAL A 173 -25.20 20.83 -5.26
CA VAL A 173 -25.84 20.88 -6.57
C VAL A 173 -24.80 21.43 -7.55
N PRO A 174 -24.54 20.76 -8.70
CA PRO A 174 -23.61 21.26 -9.70
C PRO A 174 -23.97 22.68 -10.16
N THR A 175 -22.97 23.52 -10.44
CA THR A 175 -23.15 24.93 -10.81
C THR A 175 -24.14 25.14 -11.96
N SER A 176 -24.20 24.20 -12.91
CA SER A 176 -25.15 24.22 -14.03
C SER A 176 -26.63 24.17 -13.60
N LEU A 177 -26.93 23.62 -12.41
CA LEU A 177 -28.28 23.47 -11.87
C LEU A 177 -28.58 24.43 -10.71
N GLN A 178 -27.57 25.13 -10.17
CA GLN A 178 -27.74 26.05 -9.05
C GLN A 178 -28.68 27.22 -9.38
N SER A 179 -28.68 27.69 -10.63
CA SER A 179 -29.56 28.78 -11.09
C SER A 179 -31.06 28.45 -11.04
N GLN A 180 -31.40 27.16 -10.88
CA GLN A 180 -32.77 26.66 -10.86
C GLN A 180 -33.30 26.42 -9.43
N LEU A 181 -32.46 26.56 -8.40
CA LEU A 181 -32.80 26.21 -7.02
C LEU A 181 -32.54 27.38 -6.06
N SER A 182 -33.58 27.81 -5.36
CA SER A 182 -33.57 28.98 -4.46
C SER A 182 -32.75 28.80 -3.17
N ASN A 183 -32.25 27.59 -2.88
CA ASN A 183 -31.45 27.25 -1.70
C ASN A 183 -30.38 26.18 -2.03
N ALA A 184 -29.69 26.33 -3.16
CA ALA A 184 -28.68 25.35 -3.57
C ALA A 184 -27.53 25.28 -2.54
N GLN A 185 -27.19 24.08 -2.07
CA GLN A 185 -25.93 23.85 -1.36
C GLN A 185 -24.79 24.08 -2.37
N LEU A 186 -24.00 25.14 -2.14
CA LEU A 186 -23.00 25.62 -3.09
C LEU A 186 -21.66 24.89 -2.99
N HIS A 187 -21.36 24.33 -1.81
CA HIS A 187 -20.08 23.69 -1.53
C HIS A 187 -20.29 22.28 -0.99
N PRO A 188 -19.55 21.28 -1.48
CA PRO A 188 -19.53 19.97 -0.86
C PRO A 188 -18.77 20.00 0.47
N VAL A 189 -18.98 18.97 1.29
CA VAL A 189 -18.23 18.76 2.53
C VAL A 189 -16.70 18.64 2.33
N GLY A 190 -16.27 18.24 1.13
CA GLY A 190 -14.88 18.00 0.79
C GLY A 190 -14.67 17.65 -0.67
N THR A 191 -13.43 17.30 -1.01
CA THR A 191 -13.08 16.68 -2.29
C THR A 191 -12.86 15.18 -2.07
N ALA A 192 -13.39 14.36 -2.96
CA ALA A 192 -13.25 12.91 -2.88
C ALA A 192 -12.17 12.42 -3.85
N TRP A 193 -11.28 11.58 -3.33
CA TRP A 193 -10.26 10.90 -4.09
C TRP A 193 -10.46 9.41 -3.93
N ILE A 194 -10.31 8.67 -5.02
CA ILE A 194 -10.29 7.21 -5.02
C ILE A 194 -8.85 6.77 -5.19
N LEU A 195 -8.35 5.98 -4.24
CA LEU A 195 -7.04 5.36 -4.30
C LEU A 195 -7.19 3.85 -4.36
N LEU A 196 -6.46 3.23 -5.28
CA LEU A 196 -6.38 1.79 -5.48
C LEU A 196 -4.91 1.37 -5.39
N LYS A 197 -4.60 0.45 -4.48
CA LYS A 197 -3.28 -0.20 -4.48
C LYS A 197 -3.21 -1.13 -5.68
N VAL A 198 -2.25 -0.91 -6.57
CA VAL A 198 -1.99 -1.77 -7.73
C VAL A 198 -0.82 -2.72 -7.50
N ALA A 199 0.07 -2.39 -6.56
CA ALA A 199 1.11 -3.27 -6.04
C ALA A 199 1.44 -2.92 -4.58
N ALA A 200 2.43 -3.59 -3.98
CA ALA A 200 2.79 -3.39 -2.57
C ALA A 200 3.06 -1.92 -2.20
N LEU A 201 3.76 -1.18 -3.07
CA LEU A 201 4.14 0.23 -2.85
C LEU A 201 3.63 1.17 -3.96
N LYS A 202 2.78 0.67 -4.86
CA LYS A 202 2.28 1.41 -6.01
C LYS A 202 0.78 1.60 -5.92
N SER A 203 0.33 2.79 -6.24
CA SER A 203 -1.08 3.15 -6.21
C SER A 203 -1.49 3.87 -7.48
N ASP A 204 -2.69 3.56 -7.95
CA ASP A 204 -3.44 4.40 -8.86
C ASP A 204 -4.38 5.28 -8.03
N PHE A 205 -4.57 6.53 -8.44
CA PHE A 205 -5.46 7.43 -7.72
C PHE A 205 -5.98 8.54 -8.62
N GLY A 206 -7.19 9.01 -8.31
CA GLY A 206 -7.83 10.10 -9.03
C GLY A 206 -8.91 10.76 -8.20
N GLU A 207 -9.21 12.01 -8.54
CA GLU A 207 -10.36 12.72 -8.00
C GLU A 207 -11.65 12.16 -8.61
N ASP A 208 -12.66 11.89 -7.77
CA ASP A 208 -14.02 11.64 -8.23
C ASP A 208 -14.82 12.94 -8.08
N GLU A 209 -14.77 13.77 -9.12
CA GLU A 209 -15.41 15.10 -9.17
C GLU A 209 -16.93 15.01 -8.95
N ASN A 210 -17.54 13.86 -9.23
CA ASN A 210 -18.99 13.65 -9.10
C ASN A 210 -19.39 13.05 -7.76
N PHE A 211 -18.44 12.69 -6.91
CA PHE A 211 -18.72 11.97 -5.68
C PHE A 211 -19.67 12.74 -4.75
N PHE A 212 -19.55 14.06 -4.66
CA PHE A 212 -20.45 14.87 -3.82
C PHE A 212 -21.59 15.55 -4.58
N HIS A 213 -21.82 15.18 -5.84
CA HIS A 213 -23.01 15.65 -6.58
C HIS A 213 -24.29 15.01 -6.05
N VAL A 214 -25.35 15.81 -6.00
CA VAL A 214 -26.69 15.34 -5.60
C VAL A 214 -27.30 14.39 -6.64
N ILE A 215 -26.85 14.45 -7.90
CA ILE A 215 -27.36 13.66 -9.04
C ILE A 215 -26.83 12.23 -8.98
#